data_AF-A0A4W5Q5C3-F1
#
_entry.id   AF-A0A4W5Q5C3-F1
#
_cell.length_a   1.000
_cell.length_b   1.000
_cell.length_c   1.000
_cell.angle_alpha   90.00
_cell.angle_beta   90.00
_cell.angle_gamma   90.00
#
_symmetry.space_group_name_H-M   'P 1'
#
loop_
_entity.id
_entity.type
_entity.pdbx_description
1 polymer ?
#
loop_
_entity_poly.entity_id
_entity_poly.type
_entity_poly.pdbx_seq_one_letter_code
_entity_poly.pdbx_strand_id
1 'polypeptide(L)'
;PPQSSDLNSIAHLWDELEQMVESMKNVAGMDVELTVEERNLLSVAYKNVIGARRASWRIISSLEQKEENKGGEDKLKMIREYRQTVETELKSICNDILDVLDKHLIPAANTGESKVFYYKM
;
A
#
# COMPACT_ATOMS: atom_id res chain seq x y z
N PRO A 1 4.01 -19.55 17.77
CA PRO A 1 3.32 -19.63 16.47
C PRO A 1 1.95 -18.95 16.55
N PRO A 2 1.58 -18.05 15.62
CA PRO A 2 0.21 -17.53 15.55
C PRO A 2 -0.75 -18.70 15.29
N GLN A 3 -1.93 -18.68 15.90
CA GLN A 3 -2.93 -19.74 15.71
C GLN A 3 -3.59 -19.59 14.33
N SER A 4 -4.09 -20.69 13.75
CA SER A 4 -4.75 -20.68 12.42
C SER A 4 -5.90 -19.67 12.32
N SER A 5 -6.60 -19.42 13.43
CA SER A 5 -7.63 -18.38 13.56
C SER A 5 -7.09 -16.96 13.33
N ASP A 6 -5.88 -16.66 13.84
CA ASP A 6 -5.29 -15.33 13.76
C ASP A 6 -4.89 -14.99 12.32
N LEU A 7 -4.38 -15.98 11.58
CA LEU A 7 -4.04 -15.82 10.17
C LEU A 7 -5.29 -15.56 9.31
N ASN A 8 -6.39 -16.26 9.58
CA ASN A 8 -7.65 -16.03 8.89
C ASN A 8 -8.24 -14.65 9.19
N SER A 9 -8.17 -14.18 10.44
CA SER A 9 -8.59 -12.83 10.79
C SER A 9 -7.74 -11.77 10.11
N ILE A 10 -6.42 -11.97 10.05
CA ILE A 10 -5.51 -11.06 9.34
C ILE A 10 -5.84 -11.04 7.83
N ALA A 11 -6.04 -12.21 7.21
CA ALA A 11 -6.40 -12.31 5.79
C ALA A 11 -7.71 -11.58 5.48
N HIS A 12 -8.75 -11.76 6.29
CA HIS A 12 -10.02 -11.07 6.12
C HIS A 12 -9.87 -9.54 6.20
N LEU A 13 -9.08 -9.04 7.16
CA LEU A 13 -8.80 -7.61 7.28
C LEU A 13 -8.04 -7.08 6.05
N TRP A 14 -7.15 -7.87 5.44
CA TRP A 14 -6.50 -7.50 4.18
C TRP A 14 -7.49 -7.41 3.04
N ASP A 15 -8.35 -8.41 2.89
CA ASP A 15 -9.37 -8.45 1.83
C ASP A 15 -10.35 -7.28 1.95
N GLU A 16 -10.72 -6.87 3.16
CA GLU A 16 -11.55 -5.68 3.40
C GLU A 16 -10.82 -4.38 3.04
N LEU A 17 -9.53 -4.27 3.35
CA LEU A 17 -8.73 -3.09 3.00
C LEU A 17 -8.53 -2.96 1.48
N GLU A 18 -8.29 -4.05 0.77
CA GLU A 18 -8.18 -4.06 -0.69
C GLU A 18 -9.52 -3.67 -1.34
N GLN A 19 -10.64 -4.21 -0.84
CA GLN A 19 -11.99 -3.81 -1.26
C GLN A 19 -12.28 -2.33 -0.97
N MET A 20 -11.80 -1.80 0.17
CA MET A 20 -11.95 -0.40 0.52
C MET A 20 -11.16 0.51 -0.43
N VAL A 21 -9.93 0.13 -0.81
CA VAL A 21 -9.16 0.85 -1.84
C VAL A 21 -9.95 0.90 -3.13
N GLU A 22 -10.44 -0.24 -3.62
CA GLU A 22 -11.16 -0.30 -4.88
C GLU A 22 -12.46 0.52 -4.85
N SER A 23 -13.21 0.45 -3.75
CA SER A 23 -14.42 1.25 -3.56
C SER A 23 -14.11 2.75 -3.56
N MET A 24 -13.07 3.17 -2.85
CA MET A 24 -12.68 4.58 -2.79
C MET A 24 -12.09 5.11 -4.10
N LYS A 25 -11.47 4.25 -4.93
CA LYS A 25 -11.07 4.60 -6.29
C LYS A 25 -12.27 4.90 -7.17
N ASN A 26 -13.33 4.11 -7.07
CA ASN A 26 -14.56 4.36 -7.81
C ASN A 26 -15.20 5.69 -7.41
N VAL A 27 -15.20 6.03 -6.12
CA VAL A 27 -15.68 7.33 -5.62
C VAL A 27 -14.79 8.47 -6.14
N ALA A 28 -13.46 8.30 -6.11
CA ALA A 28 -12.52 9.28 -6.66
C ALA A 28 -12.76 9.50 -8.17
N GLY A 29 -13.03 8.44 -8.93
CA GLY A 29 -13.32 8.49 -10.36
C GLY A 29 -14.64 9.15 -10.75
N MET A 30 -15.44 9.61 -9.79
CA MET A 30 -16.62 10.44 -10.06
C MET A 30 -16.27 11.90 -10.34
N ASP A 31 -14.99 12.29 -10.19
CA ASP A 31 -14.47 13.65 -10.47
C ASP A 31 -15.21 14.76 -9.70
N VAL A 32 -15.67 14.43 -8.50
CA VAL A 32 -16.30 15.37 -7.57
C VAL A 32 -15.42 15.59 -6.34
N GLU A 33 -15.62 16.72 -5.66
CA GLU A 33 -14.95 16.99 -4.39
C GLU A 33 -15.32 15.92 -3.36
N LEU A 34 -14.32 15.21 -2.83
CA LEU A 34 -14.54 14.28 -1.74
C LEU A 34 -14.83 15.02 -0.43
N THR A 35 -15.76 14.45 0.35
CA THR A 35 -15.96 14.85 1.74
C THR A 35 -14.72 14.56 2.58
N VAL A 36 -14.65 15.17 3.77
CA VAL A 36 -13.54 14.95 4.71
C VAL A 36 -13.44 13.48 5.08
N GLU A 37 -14.59 12.83 5.30
CA GLU A 37 -14.70 11.41 5.63
C GLU A 37 -14.18 10.52 4.50
N GLU A 38 -14.65 10.73 3.26
CA GLU A 38 -14.22 9.96 2.08
C GLU A 38 -12.72 10.10 1.84
N ARG A 39 -12.21 11.33 1.87
CA ARG A 39 -10.78 11.62 1.71
C ARG A 39 -9.94 10.94 2.79
N ASN A 40 -10.42 10.91 4.03
CA ASN A 40 -9.75 10.22 5.13
C ASN A 40 -9.78 8.70 4.94
N LEU A 41 -10.91 8.12 4.52
CA LEU A 41 -11.05 6.68 4.26
C LEU A 41 -10.09 6.24 3.16
N LEU A 42 -10.05 6.96 2.03
CA LEU A 42 -9.12 6.71 0.94
C LEU A 42 -7.67 6.73 1.43
N SER A 43 -7.31 7.76 2.21
CA SER A 43 -5.94 7.89 2.75
C SER A 43 -5.58 6.77 3.71
N VAL A 44 -6.49 6.37 4.60
CA VAL A 44 -6.28 5.26 5.55
C VAL A 44 -6.12 3.94 4.81
N ALA A 45 -6.94 3.69 3.78
CA ALA A 45 -6.88 2.48 2.97
C ALA A 45 -5.48 2.30 2.34
N TYR A 46 -5.03 3.29 1.55
CA TYR A 46 -3.72 3.23 0.90
C TYR A 46 -2.56 3.20 1.90
N LYS A 47 -2.61 3.98 2.98
CA LYS A 47 -1.56 3.96 4.02
C LYS A 47 -1.40 2.59 4.66
N ASN A 48 -2.51 1.88 4.92
CA ASN A 48 -2.47 0.54 5.50
C ASN A 48 -1.87 -0.47 4.52
N VAL A 49 -2.31 -0.48 3.26
CA VAL A 49 -1.81 -1.40 2.23
C VAL A 49 -0.32 -1.17 1.96
N ILE A 50 0.11 0.09 1.78
CA ILE A 50 1.53 0.44 1.60
C ILE A 50 2.33 0.11 2.86
N GLY A 51 1.78 0.41 4.05
CA GLY A 51 2.42 0.14 5.34
C GLY A 51 2.73 -1.34 5.53
N ALA A 52 1.81 -2.21 5.14
CA ALA A 52 1.97 -3.66 5.14
C ALA A 52 3.16 -4.10 4.30
N ARG A 53 3.17 -3.68 3.03
CA ARG A 53 4.18 -4.07 2.06
C ARG A 53 5.55 -3.50 2.45
N ARG A 54 5.59 -2.29 3.02
CA ARG A 54 6.82 -1.72 3.60
C ARG A 54 7.32 -2.51 4.81
N ALA A 55 6.44 -3.03 5.66
CA ALA A 55 6.83 -3.90 6.76
C ALA A 55 7.42 -5.22 6.24
N SER A 56 6.75 -5.87 5.27
CA SER A 56 7.24 -7.06 4.59
C SER A 56 8.61 -6.83 3.95
N TRP A 57 8.77 -5.73 3.20
CA TRP A 57 10.03 -5.36 2.57
C TRP A 57 11.16 -5.19 3.59
N ARG A 58 10.92 -4.54 4.73
CA ARG A 58 11.92 -4.40 5.81
C ARG A 58 12.33 -5.74 6.40
N ILE A 59 11.39 -6.65 6.61
CA ILE A 59 11.65 -8.00 7.14
C ILE A 59 12.52 -8.77 6.15
N ILE A 60 12.16 -8.77 4.87
CA ILE A 60 12.90 -9.49 3.81
C ILE A 60 14.29 -8.89 3.63
N SER A 61 14.42 -7.57 3.63
CA SER A 61 15.73 -6.90 3.51
C SER A 61 16.64 -7.22 4.70
N SER A 62 16.07 -7.29 5.92
CA SER A 62 16.81 -7.72 7.10
C SER A 62 17.21 -9.20 7.03
N LEU A 63 16.39 -10.05 6.40
CA LEU A 63 16.70 -11.45 6.17
C LEU A 63 17.82 -11.61 5.14
N GLU A 64 17.78 -10.85 4.04
CA GLU A 64 18.84 -10.80 3.03
C GLU A 64 20.19 -10.48 3.68
N GLN A 65 20.26 -9.38 4.43
CA GLN A 65 21.49 -8.97 5.10
C GLN A 65 22.01 -10.03 6.10
N LYS A 66 21.11 -10.76 6.77
CA LYS A 66 21.51 -11.86 7.67
C LYS A 66 22.07 -13.06 6.92
N GLU A 67 21.54 -13.37 5.75
CA GLU A 67 21.96 -14.53 4.96
C GLU A 67 23.25 -14.25 4.16
N GLU A 68 23.48 -13.00 3.74
CA GLU A 68 24.76 -12.56 3.14
C GLU A 68 25.95 -12.88 4.06
N ASN A 69 25.77 -12.76 5.38
CA ASN A 69 26.81 -13.05 6.37
C ASN A 69 27.12 -14.56 6.55
N LYS A 70 26.32 -15.46 5.97
CA LYS A 70 26.44 -16.92 6.14
C LYS A 70 26.98 -17.66 4.92
N GLY A 71 27.10 -17.00 3.76
CA GLY A 71 27.68 -17.57 2.54
C GLY A 71 26.79 -18.58 1.79
N GLY A 72 25.48 -18.60 2.02
CA GLY A 72 24.53 -19.48 1.30
C GLY A 72 23.98 -18.84 0.02
N GLU A 73 24.62 -19.06 -1.13
CA GLU A 73 24.27 -18.39 -2.41
C GLU A 73 22.86 -18.71 -2.92
N ASP A 74 22.41 -19.96 -2.86
CA ASP A 74 21.08 -20.36 -3.36
C ASP A 74 19.94 -19.71 -2.57
N LYS A 75 20.07 -19.70 -1.24
CA LYS A 75 19.08 -19.06 -0.35
C LYS A 75 19.07 -17.55 -0.56
N LEU A 76 20.24 -16.95 -0.71
CA LEU A 76 20.36 -15.52 -0.95
C LEU A 76 19.70 -15.11 -2.28
N LYS A 77 19.84 -15.93 -3.32
CA LYS A 77 19.14 -15.72 -4.60
C LYS A 77 17.62 -15.73 -4.42
N MET A 78 17.06 -16.73 -3.74
CA MET A 78 15.62 -16.79 -3.48
C MET A 78 15.11 -15.59 -2.67
N ILE A 79 15.87 -15.16 -1.66
CA ILE A 79 15.50 -13.99 -0.84
C ILE A 79 15.49 -12.71 -1.69
N ARG A 80 16.48 -12.54 -2.57
CA ARG A 80 16.58 -11.39 -3.48
C ARG A 80 15.43 -11.33 -4.48
N GLU A 81 15.09 -12.47 -5.08
CA GLU A 81 13.93 -12.57 -5.98
C GLU A 81 12.65 -12.19 -5.24
N TYR A 82 12.45 -12.70 -4.03
CA TYR A 82 11.27 -12.36 -3.23
C TYR A 82 11.24 -10.88 -2.82
N ARG A 83 12.39 -10.27 -2.48
CA ARG A 83 12.48 -8.81 -2.22
C ARG A 83 12.05 -8.01 -3.45
N GLN A 84 12.52 -8.38 -4.63
CA GLN A 84 12.17 -7.69 -5.89
C GLN A 84 10.67 -7.79 -6.19
N THR A 85 10.04 -8.93 -5.91
CA THR A 85 8.58 -9.07 -6.02
C THR A 85 7.87 -8.07 -5.11
N VAL A 86 8.24 -7.99 -3.84
CA VAL A 86 7.63 -7.03 -2.90
C VAL A 86 7.91 -5.58 -3.29
N GLU A 87 9.09 -5.27 -3.83
CA GLU A 87 9.39 -3.92 -4.35
C GLU A 87 8.52 -3.57 -5.56
N THR A 88 8.24 -4.54 -6.42
CA THR A 88 7.36 -4.35 -7.58
C THR A 88 5.93 -4.11 -7.14
N GLU A 89 5.43 -4.87 -6.18
CA GLU A 89 4.11 -4.64 -5.56
C GLU A 89 4.03 -3.25 -4.92
N LEU A 90 5.05 -2.86 -4.15
CA LEU A 90 5.13 -1.53 -3.54
C LEU A 90 5.06 -0.41 -4.58
N LYS A 91 5.86 -0.51 -5.64
CA LYS A 91 5.84 0.46 -6.74
C LYS A 91 4.48 0.52 -7.41
N SER A 92 3.85 -0.64 -7.65
CA SER A 92 2.51 -0.72 -8.24
C SER A 92 1.48 0.02 -7.40
N ILE A 93 1.46 -0.22 -6.08
CA ILE A 93 0.51 0.43 -5.17
C ILE A 93 0.77 1.95 -5.10
N CYS A 94 2.03 2.38 -5.06
CA CYS A 94 2.38 3.80 -5.07
C CYS A 94 1.93 4.48 -6.38
N ASN A 95 2.20 3.84 -7.53
CA ASN A 95 1.78 4.38 -8.82
C ASN A 95 0.26 4.45 -8.93
N ASP A 96 -0.46 3.46 -8.40
CA ASP A 96 -1.93 3.44 -8.40
C ASP A 96 -2.51 4.67 -7.67
N ILE A 97 -2.01 5.01 -6.48
CA ILE A 97 -2.51 6.21 -5.78
C ILE A 97 -2.07 7.51 -6.45
N LEU A 98 -0.84 7.58 -6.97
CA LEU A 98 -0.36 8.75 -7.71
C LEU A 98 -1.23 9.03 -8.93
N ASP A 99 -1.60 7.98 -9.67
CA ASP A 99 -2.51 8.08 -10.80
C ASP A 99 -3.90 8.61 -10.38
N VAL A 100 -4.44 8.13 -9.25
CA VAL A 100 -5.73 8.59 -8.73
C VAL A 100 -5.65 10.07 -8.30
N LEU A 101 -4.55 10.47 -7.66
CA LEU A 101 -4.31 11.86 -7.27
C LEU A 101 -4.25 12.78 -8.49
N ASP A 102 -3.43 12.44 -9.48
CA ASP A 102 -3.18 13.28 -10.65
C ASP A 102 -4.38 13.36 -11.59
N LYS A 103 -5.10 12.25 -11.80
CA LYS A 103 -6.20 12.18 -12.76
C LYS A 103 -7.53 12.69 -12.20
N HIS A 104 -7.78 12.47 -10.92
CA HIS A 104 -9.11 12.68 -10.34
C HIS A 104 -9.10 13.68 -9.17
N LEU A 105 -8.34 13.40 -8.11
CA LEU A 105 -8.49 14.13 -6.84
C LEU A 105 -7.94 15.55 -6.88
N ILE A 106 -6.74 15.76 -7.42
CA ILE A 106 -6.12 17.09 -7.52
C ILE A 106 -6.92 17.99 -8.48
N PRO A 107 -7.34 17.52 -9.68
CA PRO A 107 -8.20 18.30 -10.56
C PRO A 107 -9.56 18.66 -9.96
N ALA A 108 -10.19 17.74 -9.22
CA ALA A 108 -11.51 17.96 -8.60
C ALA A 108 -11.46 18.83 -7.34
N ALA A 109 -10.28 19.08 -6.75
CA ALA A 109 -10.13 19.83 -5.51
C ALA A 109 -10.36 21.35 -5.68
N ASN A 110 -11.35 21.88 -4.96
CA ASN A 110 -11.78 23.28 -4.98
C ASN A 110 -11.43 24.04 -3.70
N THR A 111 -11.09 23.35 -2.62
CA THR A 111 -10.71 23.97 -1.35
C THR A 111 -9.20 23.98 -1.15
N GLY A 112 -8.68 24.95 -0.38
CA GLY A 112 -7.27 24.95 0.00
C GLY A 112 -6.88 23.74 0.84
N GLU A 113 -7.79 23.27 1.69
CA GLU A 113 -7.58 22.12 2.57
C GLU A 113 -7.44 20.82 1.77
N SER A 114 -8.32 20.56 0.81
CA SER A 114 -8.25 19.36 -0.04
C SER A 114 -6.99 19.33 -0.90
N LYS A 115 -6.62 20.46 -1.49
CA LYS A 115 -5.35 20.57 -2.25
C LYS A 115 -4.15 20.24 -1.38
N VAL A 116 -4.03 20.85 -0.20
CA VAL A 116 -2.92 20.58 0.72
C VAL A 116 -2.92 19.10 1.16
N PHE A 117 -4.10 18.53 1.39
CA PHE A 117 -4.22 17.12 1.75
C PHE A 117 -3.68 16.21 0.63
N TYR A 118 -4.10 16.43 -0.61
CA TYR A 118 -3.70 15.60 -1.75
C TYR A 118 -2.22 15.74 -2.10
N TYR A 119 -1.66 16.95 -2.10
CA TYR A 119 -0.22 17.15 -2.34
C TYR A 119 0.68 16.61 -1.22
N LYS A 120 0.14 16.46 0.00
CA LYS A 120 0.86 15.84 1.11
C LYS A 120 0.85 14.31 1.02
N MET A 121 -0.21 13.75 0.43
CA MET A 121 -0.46 12.31 0.42
C MET A 121 0.51 11.60 -0.51
#